data_AF-S9UYP3-F1
#
_entry.id   AF-S9UYP3-F1
#
_cell.length_a   1.000
_cell.length_b   1.000
_cell.length_c   1.000
_cell.angle_alpha   90.00
_cell.angle_beta   90.00
_cell.angle_gamma   90.00
#
_symmetry.space_group_name_H-M   'P 1'
#
loop_
_entity.id
_entity.type
_entity.pdbx_description
1 polymer ?
#
loop_
_entity_poly.entity_id
_entity_poly.type
_entity_poly.pdbx_seq_one_letter_code
_entity_poly.pdbx_strand_id
1 'polypeptide(L)'
;MQSLARFHLSDFTACMCLVPSHVQESPSVENELNYIYELENLLSCGEFTKFWQQWGVVKEHLPESFNFETGVRTSILESISFTVEKIQRARLATYLGVAVEQLDQTIANAKDQGGEFACSCEQDEVRFSRNTFNHPEGNTNQETVKFKDVLSILQCTNVLPVS
;
A
#
# COMPACT_ATOMS: atom_id res chain seq x y z
N MET A 1 -8.11 -3.69 -15.35
CA MET A 1 -6.63 -3.58 -15.42
C MET A 1 -6.09 -2.30 -14.81
N GLN A 2 -6.51 -1.11 -15.23
CA GLN A 2 -5.98 0.15 -14.66
C GLN A 2 -6.18 0.27 -13.13
N SER A 3 -7.37 -0.06 -12.61
CA SER A 3 -7.63 -0.04 -11.16
C SER A 3 -6.81 -1.08 -10.39
N LEU A 4 -6.53 -2.24 -11.01
CA LEU A 4 -5.68 -3.29 -10.43
C LEU A 4 -4.22 -2.83 -10.28
N ALA A 5 -3.72 -2.02 -11.24
CA ALA A 5 -2.38 -1.45 -11.13
C ALA A 5 -2.24 -0.48 -9.95
N ARG A 6 -3.36 0.05 -9.44
CA ARG A 6 -3.46 0.93 -8.28
C ARG A 6 -4.12 0.21 -7.09
N PHE A 7 -3.78 -1.06 -6.88
CA PHE A 7 -4.41 -1.93 -5.87
C PHE A 7 -4.38 -1.40 -4.44
N HIS A 8 -3.43 -0.52 -4.11
CA HIS A 8 -3.36 0.12 -2.79
C HIS A 8 -4.49 1.14 -2.58
N LEU A 9 -5.19 1.52 -3.64
CA LEU A 9 -6.41 2.32 -3.62
C LEU A 9 -7.62 1.39 -3.70
N SER A 10 -8.67 1.68 -2.95
CA SER A 10 -9.91 0.89 -2.89
C SER A 10 -10.75 0.87 -4.19
N ASP A 11 -10.18 1.31 -5.31
CA ASP A 11 -10.88 1.55 -6.56
C ASP A 11 -11.23 0.26 -7.30
N PHE A 12 -10.46 -0.82 -7.11
CA PHE A 12 -10.73 -2.09 -7.78
C PHE A 12 -12.08 -2.69 -7.36
N THR A 13 -12.33 -2.83 -6.06
CA THR A 13 -13.59 -3.36 -5.52
C THR A 13 -14.79 -2.52 -5.98
N ALA A 14 -14.64 -1.19 -5.98
CA ALA A 14 -15.67 -0.28 -6.47
C ALA A 14 -15.97 -0.49 -7.97
N CYS A 15 -14.94 -0.65 -8.81
CA CYS A 15 -15.11 -0.94 -10.23
C CYS A 15 -15.80 -2.29 -10.46
N MET A 16 -15.48 -3.32 -9.68
CA MET A 16 -16.10 -4.64 -9.83
C MET A 16 -17.59 -4.63 -9.47
N CYS A 17 -18.01 -3.83 -8.48
CA CYS A 17 -19.44 -3.67 -8.15
C CYS A 17 -20.27 -3.04 -9.27
N LEU A 18 -19.64 -2.33 -10.22
CA LEU A 18 -20.32 -1.73 -11.37
C LEU A 18 -20.52 -2.71 -12.53
N VAL A 19 -19.83 -3.85 -12.53
CA VAL A 19 -19.98 -4.89 -13.57
C VAL A 19 -21.20 -5.75 -13.21
N PRO A 20 -22.25 -5.81 -14.07
CA PRO A 20 -23.44 -6.59 -13.77
C PRO A 20 -23.12 -8.08 -13.55
N SER A 21 -23.76 -8.72 -12.56
CA SER A 21 -23.49 -10.13 -12.19
C SER A 21 -23.63 -11.10 -13.37
N HIS A 22 -24.61 -10.88 -14.25
CA HIS A 22 -24.83 -11.70 -15.45
C HIS A 22 -23.70 -11.58 -16.51
N VAL A 23 -22.92 -10.50 -16.48
CA VAL A 23 -21.71 -10.35 -17.31
C VAL A 23 -20.55 -11.06 -16.64
N GLN A 24 -20.45 -11.01 -15.31
CA GLN A 24 -19.41 -11.72 -14.56
C GLN A 24 -19.52 -13.25 -14.69
N GLU A 25 -20.76 -13.74 -14.75
CA GLU A 25 -21.10 -15.16 -14.92
C GLU A 25 -21.17 -15.60 -16.39
N SER A 26 -20.85 -14.70 -17.35
CA SER A 26 -20.82 -15.08 -18.76
C SER A 26 -19.63 -16.00 -19.04
N PRO A 27 -19.83 -17.18 -19.67
CA PRO A 27 -18.75 -18.12 -19.99
C PRO A 27 -17.64 -17.52 -20.84
N SER A 28 -17.94 -16.42 -21.55
CA SER A 28 -16.99 -15.71 -22.40
C SER A 28 -15.94 -14.89 -21.64
N VAL A 29 -16.18 -14.55 -20.36
CA VAL A 29 -15.27 -13.68 -19.56
C VAL A 29 -14.98 -14.22 -18.16
N GLU A 30 -15.63 -15.31 -17.75
CA GLU A 30 -15.48 -15.93 -16.44
C GLU A 30 -14.01 -16.26 -16.12
N ASN A 31 -13.27 -16.82 -17.09
CA ASN A 31 -11.86 -17.16 -16.90
C ASN A 31 -10.97 -15.93 -16.70
N GLU A 32 -11.19 -14.87 -17.49
CA GLU A 32 -10.43 -13.62 -17.38
C GLU A 32 -10.70 -12.91 -16.06
N LEU A 33 -11.96 -12.89 -15.63
CA LEU A 33 -12.34 -12.32 -14.33
C LEU A 33 -11.74 -13.11 -13.17
N ASN A 34 -11.75 -14.44 -13.23
CA ASN A 34 -11.10 -15.28 -12.24
C ASN A 34 -9.59 -14.99 -12.14
N TYR A 35 -8.90 -14.81 -13.27
CA TYR A 35 -7.50 -14.39 -13.26
C TYR A 35 -7.30 -13.01 -12.62
N ILE A 36 -8.15 -12.04 -12.94
CA ILE A 36 -8.07 -10.68 -12.38
C ILE A 36 -8.31 -10.72 -10.86
N TYR A 37 -9.28 -11.47 -10.37
CA TYR A 37 -9.56 -11.64 -8.95
C TYR A 37 -8.40 -12.32 -8.21
N GLU A 38 -7.79 -13.36 -8.80
CA GLU A 38 -6.63 -14.01 -8.22
C GLU A 38 -5.44 -13.05 -8.11
N LEU A 39 -5.14 -12.31 -9.19
CA LEU A 39 -4.08 -11.32 -9.22
C LEU A 39 -4.30 -10.20 -8.20
N GLU A 40 -5.54 -9.73 -8.06
CA GLU A 40 -5.90 -8.73 -7.06
C GLU A 40 -5.68 -9.24 -5.64
N ASN A 41 -6.17 -10.43 -5.33
CA ASN A 41 -6.01 -11.03 -4.01
C ASN A 41 -4.52 -11.18 -3.64
N LEU A 42 -3.67 -11.57 -4.60
CA LEU A 42 -2.22 -11.65 -4.38
C LEU A 42 -1.61 -10.28 -4.06
N LEU A 43 -2.01 -9.21 -4.75
CA LEU A 43 -1.53 -7.86 -4.49
C LEU A 43 -2.03 -7.34 -3.14
N SER A 44 -3.32 -7.53 -2.83
CA SER A 44 -3.96 -7.11 -1.59
C SER A 44 -3.40 -7.83 -0.34
N CYS A 45 -2.95 -9.07 -0.50
CA CYS A 45 -2.23 -9.80 0.56
C CYS A 45 -0.73 -9.47 0.66
N GLY A 46 -0.19 -8.62 -0.21
CA GLY A 46 1.25 -8.30 -0.25
C GLY A 46 2.12 -9.46 -0.78
N GLU A 47 1.51 -10.44 -1.45
CA GLU A 47 2.16 -11.64 -2.00
C GLU A 47 2.80 -11.34 -3.37
N PHE A 48 3.63 -10.30 -3.45
CA PHE A 48 4.14 -9.73 -4.70
C PHE A 48 4.92 -10.73 -5.56
N THR A 49 5.71 -11.60 -4.95
CA THR A 49 6.46 -12.62 -5.70
C THR A 49 5.54 -13.62 -6.39
N LYS A 50 4.48 -14.05 -5.71
CA LYS A 50 3.46 -14.96 -6.28
C LYS A 50 2.66 -14.24 -7.37
N PHE A 51 2.36 -12.94 -7.17
CA PHE A 51 1.74 -12.12 -8.21
C PHE A 51 2.55 -12.14 -9.51
N TRP A 52 3.85 -11.90 -9.49
CA TRP A 52 4.66 -11.89 -10.72
C TRP A 52 4.75 -13.27 -11.38
N GLN A 53 4.77 -14.35 -10.59
CA GLN A 53 4.69 -15.71 -11.11
C GLN A 53 3.37 -15.96 -11.83
N GLN A 54 2.24 -15.64 -11.18
CA GLN A 54 0.92 -15.83 -11.76
C GLN A 54 0.70 -14.93 -12.98
N TRP A 55 1.12 -13.66 -12.91
CA TRP A 55 1.11 -12.71 -14.02
C TRP A 55 1.82 -13.28 -15.25
N GLY A 56 2.99 -13.89 -15.07
CA GLY A 56 3.74 -14.53 -16.16
C GLY A 56 2.95 -15.62 -16.90
N VAL A 57 2.03 -16.30 -16.22
CA VAL A 57 1.16 -17.37 -16.77
C VAL A 57 -0.07 -16.78 -17.45
N VAL A 58 -0.70 -15.78 -16.85
CA VAL A 58 -2.04 -15.33 -17.27
C VAL A 58 -2.04 -14.08 -18.16
N LYS A 59 -0.94 -13.32 -18.25
CA LYS A 59 -0.89 -12.02 -18.95
C LYS A 59 -1.34 -12.06 -20.41
N GLU A 60 -1.08 -13.16 -21.13
CA GLU A 60 -1.45 -13.30 -22.55
C GLU A 60 -2.96 -13.52 -22.73
N HIS A 61 -3.64 -13.94 -21.66
CA HIS A 61 -5.09 -14.14 -21.62
C HIS A 61 -5.83 -12.88 -21.14
N LEU A 62 -5.11 -11.82 -20.76
CA LEU A 62 -5.69 -10.59 -20.23
C LEU A 62 -5.60 -9.46 -21.26
N PRO A 63 -6.54 -8.49 -21.22
CA PRO A 63 -6.50 -7.34 -22.10
C PRO A 63 -5.18 -6.57 -21.97
N GLU A 64 -4.60 -6.19 -23.11
CA GLU A 64 -3.39 -5.37 -23.13
C GLU A 64 -3.64 -4.06 -22.37
N SER A 65 -2.73 -3.73 -21.47
CA SER A 65 -2.80 -2.49 -20.68
C SER A 65 -1.45 -1.82 -20.71
N PHE A 66 -1.40 -0.67 -21.38
CA PHE A 66 -0.21 0.16 -21.47
C PHE A 66 0.33 0.48 -20.07
N ASN A 67 1.64 0.28 -19.87
CA ASN A 67 2.34 0.53 -18.60
C ASN A 67 1.79 -0.21 -17.36
N PHE A 68 1.01 -1.29 -17.51
CA PHE A 68 0.43 -2.00 -16.37
C PHE A 68 1.49 -2.44 -15.34
N GLU A 69 2.54 -3.12 -15.78
CA GLU A 69 3.59 -3.60 -14.87
C GLU A 69 4.31 -2.45 -14.17
N THR A 70 4.57 -1.35 -14.88
CA THR A 70 5.17 -0.14 -14.30
C THR A 70 4.26 0.46 -13.24
N GLY A 71 2.94 0.51 -13.48
CA GLY A 71 1.94 0.95 -12.51
C GLY A 71 1.91 0.07 -11.27
N VAL A 72 1.91 -1.26 -11.45
CA VAL A 72 1.98 -2.21 -10.33
C VAL A 72 3.25 -2.02 -9.52
N ARG A 73 4.43 -1.92 -10.16
CA ARG A 73 5.71 -1.69 -9.47
C ARG A 73 5.70 -0.37 -8.67
N THR A 74 5.09 0.68 -9.22
CA THR A 74 4.92 1.97 -8.53
C THR A 74 4.07 1.81 -7.28
N SER A 75 2.91 1.15 -7.38
CA SER A 75 2.03 0.85 -6.25
C SER A 75 2.70 -0.03 -5.18
N ILE A 76 3.53 -0.99 -5.58
CA ILE A 76 4.32 -1.82 -4.66
C ILE A 76 5.33 -0.94 -3.91
N LEU A 77 6.04 -0.05 -4.61
CA LEU A 77 7.00 0.89 -3.99
C LEU A 77 6.32 1.80 -2.97
N GLU A 78 5.16 2.36 -3.30
CA GLU A 78 4.38 3.20 -2.40
C GLU A 78 3.95 2.41 -1.15
N SER A 79 3.37 1.22 -1.33
CA SER A 79 2.96 0.34 -0.24
C SER A 79 4.12 -0.02 0.69
N ILE A 80 5.29 -0.32 0.13
CA ILE A 80 6.50 -0.59 0.92
C ILE A 80 6.98 0.66 1.66
N SER A 81 6.93 1.84 1.02
CA SER A 81 7.37 3.10 1.64
C SER A 81 6.56 3.48 2.89
N PHE A 82 5.29 3.05 2.97
CA PHE A 82 4.44 3.24 4.15
C PHE A 82 4.67 2.19 5.25
N THR A 83 5.31 1.06 4.94
CA THR A 83 5.43 -0.07 5.89
C THR A 83 6.82 -0.23 6.47
N VAL A 84 7.88 0.21 5.77
CA VAL A 84 9.26 0.08 6.24
C VAL A 84 10.09 1.33 5.94
N GLU A 85 10.98 1.71 6.86
CA GLU A 85 11.99 2.77 6.59
C GLU A 85 13.11 2.24 5.68
N LYS A 86 13.45 0.94 5.78
CA LYS A 86 14.60 0.36 5.07
C LYS A 86 14.28 -1.02 4.52
N ILE A 87 14.81 -1.31 3.34
CA ILE A 87 14.73 -2.64 2.72
C ILE A 87 16.02 -2.96 1.96
N GLN A 88 16.46 -4.22 2.03
CA GLN A 88 17.59 -4.72 1.25
C GLN A 88 17.26 -4.67 -0.25
N ARG A 89 18.20 -4.20 -1.08
CA ARG A 89 18.01 -4.08 -2.54
C ARG A 89 17.58 -5.38 -3.20
N ALA A 90 18.21 -6.49 -2.83
CA ALA A 90 17.88 -7.82 -3.34
C ALA A 90 16.43 -8.24 -3.04
N ARG A 91 15.94 -7.88 -1.84
CA ARG A 91 14.58 -8.17 -1.41
C ARG A 91 13.57 -7.28 -2.16
N LEU A 92 13.89 -5.99 -2.32
CA LEU A 92 13.04 -5.08 -3.08
C LEU A 92 12.95 -5.48 -4.56
N ALA A 93 14.05 -5.86 -5.19
CA ALA A 93 14.06 -6.35 -6.57
C ALA A 93 13.17 -7.58 -6.75
N THR A 94 13.22 -8.52 -5.79
CA THR A 94 12.32 -9.68 -5.75
C THR A 94 10.85 -9.27 -5.70
N TYR A 95 10.49 -8.30 -4.86
CA TYR A 95 9.12 -7.80 -4.75
C TYR A 95 8.63 -7.06 -6.01
N LEU A 96 9.54 -6.41 -6.74
CA LEU A 96 9.23 -5.72 -7.98
C LEU A 96 9.29 -6.62 -9.23
N GLY A 97 9.70 -7.88 -9.07
CA GLY A 97 9.83 -8.83 -10.18
C GLY A 97 10.87 -8.38 -11.22
N VAL A 98 11.96 -7.77 -10.78
CA VAL A 98 13.06 -7.28 -11.64
C VAL A 98 14.41 -7.78 -11.15
N ALA A 99 15.42 -7.71 -12.03
CA ALA A 99 16.79 -7.97 -11.64
C ALA A 99 17.33 -6.82 -10.75
N VAL A 100 18.28 -7.11 -9.85
CA VAL A 100 18.82 -6.12 -8.90
C VAL A 100 19.51 -4.96 -9.62
N GLU A 101 20.11 -5.23 -10.78
CA GLU A 101 20.78 -4.27 -11.65
C GLU A 101 19.79 -3.28 -12.29
N GLN A 102 18.51 -3.67 -12.39
CA GLN A 102 17.44 -2.84 -12.95
C GLN A 102 16.72 -2.00 -11.89
N LEU A 103 17.07 -2.17 -10.61
CA LEU A 103 16.34 -1.59 -9.50
C LEU A 103 16.32 -0.05 -9.55
N ASP A 104 17.48 0.59 -9.78
CA ASP A 104 17.58 2.04 -9.78
C ASP A 104 16.76 2.65 -10.93
N GLN A 105 16.80 2.03 -12.11
CA GLN A 105 15.97 2.45 -13.26
C GLN A 105 14.48 2.25 -12.98
N THR A 106 14.12 1.15 -12.31
CA THR A 106 12.73 0.86 -11.94
C THR A 106 12.18 1.90 -10.97
N ILE A 107 13.00 2.30 -9.98
CA ILE A 107 12.66 3.35 -9.01
C ILE A 107 12.53 4.71 -9.71
N ALA A 108 13.46 5.04 -10.63
CA ALA A 108 13.39 6.27 -11.40
C ALA A 108 12.11 6.35 -12.25
N ASN A 109 11.79 5.27 -12.97
CA ASN A 109 10.57 5.18 -13.77
C ASN A 109 9.30 5.36 -12.91
N ALA A 110 9.26 4.77 -11.73
CA ALA A 110 8.12 4.91 -10.82
C ALA A 110 7.94 6.37 -10.35
N LYS A 111 9.03 7.09 -10.09
CA LYS A 111 8.98 8.53 -9.77
C LYS A 111 8.49 9.36 -10.96
N ASP A 112 8.98 9.08 -12.16
CA ASP A 112 8.58 9.79 -13.38
C ASP A 112 7.10 9.56 -13.74
N GLN A 113 6.52 8.43 -13.32
CA GLN A 113 5.09 8.11 -13.48
C GLN A 113 4.20 8.68 -12.37
N GLY A 114 4.74 9.51 -11.48
CA GLY A 114 3.99 10.18 -10.41
C GLY A 114 3.90 9.40 -9.11
N GLY A 115 4.79 8.43 -8.87
CA GLY A 115 4.85 7.71 -7.60
C GLY A 115 5.14 8.65 -6.42
N GLU A 116 4.31 8.56 -5.38
CA GLU A 116 4.36 9.45 -4.21
C GLU A 116 5.20 8.84 -3.08
N PHE A 117 6.50 8.65 -3.34
CA PHE A 117 7.45 8.17 -2.33
C PHE A 117 8.81 8.85 -2.45
N ALA A 118 9.44 9.12 -1.32
CA ALA A 118 10.80 9.63 -1.24
C ALA A 118 11.74 8.53 -0.73
N CYS A 119 12.85 8.31 -1.44
CA CYS A 119 13.85 7.30 -1.06
C CYS A 119 15.26 7.71 -1.48
N SER A 120 16.25 7.21 -0.72
CA SER A 120 17.67 7.19 -1.07
C SER A 120 18.11 5.76 -1.36
N CYS A 121 18.85 5.58 -2.45
CA CYS A 121 19.42 4.29 -2.82
C CYS A 121 20.87 4.25 -2.32
N GLU A 122 21.13 3.41 -1.33
CA GLU A 122 22.47 3.10 -0.84
C GLU A 122 22.99 1.82 -1.53
N GLN A 123 24.21 1.40 -1.18
CA GLN A 123 24.89 0.30 -1.87
C GLN A 123 24.17 -1.05 -1.70
N ASP A 124 23.65 -1.33 -0.49
CA ASP A 124 22.98 -2.59 -0.16
C ASP A 124 21.49 -2.42 0.21
N GLU A 125 21.07 -1.20 0.58
CA GLU A 125 19.71 -0.91 1.02
C GLU A 125 19.06 0.26 0.29
N VAL A 126 17.73 0.24 0.22
CA VAL A 126 16.90 1.39 -0.13
C VAL A 126 16.28 1.89 1.17
N ARG A 127 16.45 3.18 1.44
CA ARG A 127 15.85 3.85 2.59
C ARG A 127 14.74 4.78 2.13
N PHE A 128 13.53 4.53 2.59
CA PHE A 128 12.38 5.41 2.41
C PHE A 128 12.38 6.52 3.45
N SER A 129 11.91 7.70 3.06
CA SER A 129 11.73 8.82 4.00
C SER A 129 10.72 8.45 5.09
N ARG A 130 10.97 8.95 6.30
CA ARG A 130 10.04 8.76 7.41
C ARG A 130 8.72 9.46 7.11
N ASN A 131 7.65 8.76 7.41
CA ASN A 131 6.29 9.26 7.35
C ASN A 131 5.51 8.75 8.58
N THR A 132 4.29 9.24 8.76
CA THR A 132 3.44 8.90 9.90
C THR A 132 3.08 7.41 10.00
N PHE A 133 3.24 6.65 8.91
CA PHE A 133 2.89 5.23 8.85
C PHE A 133 4.09 4.32 9.14
N ASN A 134 5.25 4.60 8.52
CA ASN A 134 6.47 3.80 8.73
C ASN A 134 7.23 4.17 10.01
N HIS A 135 6.92 5.32 10.60
CA HIS A 135 7.47 5.79 11.86
C HIS A 135 6.37 6.45 12.70
N PRO A 136 5.44 5.67 13.27
CA PRO A 136 4.32 6.21 14.04
C PRO A 136 4.86 6.95 15.26
N GLU A 137 4.73 8.27 15.26
CA GLU A 137 4.99 9.07 16.45
C GLU A 137 3.84 8.84 17.43
N GLY A 138 4.16 8.46 18.67
CA GLY A 138 3.15 8.30 19.71
C GLY A 138 2.40 9.62 19.89
N ASN A 139 1.07 9.58 19.84
CA ASN A 139 0.22 10.75 20.09
C ASN A 139 0.59 11.38 21.43
N THR A 140 1.39 12.45 21.38
CA THR A 140 1.78 13.25 22.55
C THR A 140 0.61 14.12 23.03
N ASN A 141 -0.52 14.09 22.32
CA ASN A 141 -1.79 14.73 22.67
C ASN A 141 -2.65 13.91 23.65
N GLN A 142 -2.11 12.87 24.28
CA GLN A 142 -2.66 12.47 25.57
C GLN A 142 -2.16 13.51 26.58
N GLU A 143 -2.89 14.63 26.70
CA GLU A 143 -2.85 15.40 27.95
C GLU A 143 -3.20 14.42 29.05
N THR A 144 -2.14 13.94 29.73
CA THR A 144 -2.28 13.05 30.85
C THR A 144 -2.92 13.90 31.92
N VAL A 145 -4.24 13.76 32.12
CA VAL A 145 -4.95 14.41 33.23
C VAL A 145 -4.20 14.00 34.49
N LYS A 146 -3.47 14.95 35.09
CA LYS A 146 -2.66 14.66 36.25
C LYS A 146 -3.59 14.58 37.44
N PHE A 147 -3.25 13.76 38.42
CA PHE A 147 -4.01 13.69 39.67
C PHE A 147 -4.23 15.06 40.32
N LYS A 148 -3.30 16.01 40.11
CA LYS A 148 -3.41 17.40 40.54
C LYS A 148 -4.58 18.16 39.90
N ASP A 149 -4.88 17.88 38.63
CA ASP A 149 -5.97 18.52 37.90
C ASP A 149 -7.33 18.06 38.45
N VAL A 150 -7.43 16.79 38.86
CA VAL A 150 -8.61 16.22 39.55
C VAL A 150 -8.78 16.78 40.96
N LEU A 151 -7.68 16.95 41.71
CA LEU A 151 -7.73 17.51 43.08
C LEU A 151 -8.24 18.96 43.10
N SER A 152 -7.94 19.75 42.07
CA SER A 152 -8.41 21.14 41.98
C SER A 152 -9.94 21.26 41.92
N ILE A 153 -10.61 20.26 41.35
CA ILE A 153 -12.07 20.18 41.25
C ILE A 153 -12.68 19.76 42.61
N LEU A 154 -12.00 18.87 43.35
CA LEU A 154 -12.47 18.35 44.64
C LEU A 154 -12.28 19.32 45.81
N GLN A 155 -11.32 20.25 45.71
CA GLN A 155 -11.05 21.24 46.76
C GLN A 155 -11.98 22.45 46.72
N CYS A 156 -12.60 22.75 45.57
CA CYS A 156 -13.57 23.84 45.44
C CYS A 156 -14.95 23.53 46.06
N THR A 157 -15.23 22.28 46.44
CA THR A 157 -16.55 21.86 46.93
C THR A 157 -16.72 21.92 48.46
N ASN A 158 -15.70 22.33 49.22
CA ASN A 158 -15.72 22.29 50.70
C ASN A 158 -15.72 23.66 51.40
N VAL A 159 -16.31 24.69 50.78
CA VAL A 159 -16.58 25.96 51.48
C VAL A 159 -18.09 26.21 51.52
N LEU A 160 -18.79 25.49 52.41
CA LEU A 160 -20.07 25.93 52.93
C LEU A 160 -19.80 26.75 54.21
N PRO A 161 -20.27 28.01 54.30
CA PRO A 161 -20.15 28.78 55.53
C PRO A 161 -21.14 28.22 56.57
N VAL A 162 -20.62 27.89 57.75
CA VAL A 162 -21.41 27.57 58.94
C VAL A 162 -21.98 28.88 59.49
N SER A 163 -23.31 28.96 59.55
CA SER A 163 -24.09 30.04 60.18
C SER A 163 -23.96 30.06 61.70
#